data_AF-A0A661SB79-F1
#
_entry.id   AF-A0A661SB79-F1
#
_cell.length_a   1.000
_cell.length_b   1.000
_cell.length_c   1.000
_cell.angle_alpha   90.00
_cell.angle_beta   90.00
_cell.angle_gamma   90.00
#
_symmetry.space_group_name_H-M   'P 1'
#
loop_
_entity.id
_entity.type
_entity.pdbx_description
1 polymer ?
#
loop_
_entity_poly.entity_id
_entity_poly.type
_entity_poly.pdbx_seq_one_letter_code
_entity_poly.pdbx_strand_id
1 'polypeptide(L)'
;SMETQLGYLERGGTGRGTYWILRYDLHQRLSAPGHPERDRRIEWEAAKTRVLSILKQRAERGEPGLSNAEIRQITHFDRNQARRLMMELMKENRAIKMKGEKRWARYAYSM
;
A
#
# COMPACT_ATOMS: atom_id res chain seq x y z
N SER A 1 -24.23 13.27 -4.70
CA SER A 1 -23.82 13.67 -3.34
C SER A 1 -22.43 14.25 -3.33
N MET A 2 -22.21 15.16 -2.39
CA MET A 2 -21.17 16.19 -2.30
C MET A 2 -19.76 15.65 -1.96
N GLU A 3 -19.28 14.62 -2.66
CA GLU A 3 -17.98 13.96 -2.38
C GLU A 3 -17.05 13.86 -3.61
N THR A 4 -17.51 14.26 -4.79
CA THR A 4 -16.76 14.06 -6.06
C THR A 4 -15.96 15.29 -6.50
N GLN A 5 -15.95 16.38 -5.73
CA GLN A 5 -15.58 17.71 -6.23
C GLN A 5 -14.22 18.25 -5.74
N LEU A 6 -13.34 17.40 -5.21
CA LEU A 6 -12.09 17.88 -4.61
C LEU A 6 -10.79 17.25 -5.13
N GLY A 7 -10.82 16.38 -6.15
CA GLY A 7 -9.58 15.85 -6.75
C GLY A 7 -8.69 15.04 -5.79
N TYR A 8 -9.27 14.48 -4.72
CA TYR A 8 -8.56 13.79 -3.62
C TYR A 8 -8.37 12.28 -3.84
N LEU A 9 -8.68 11.80 -5.03
CA LEU A 9 -8.70 10.39 -5.39
C LEU A 9 -7.82 10.17 -6.61
N GLU A 10 -6.68 9.48 -6.44
CA GLU A 10 -5.95 8.93 -7.59
C GLU A 10 -6.50 7.55 -7.94
N ARG A 11 -6.79 7.38 -9.23
CA ARG A 11 -7.18 6.09 -9.81
C ARG A 11 -5.93 5.25 -10.04
N GLY A 12 -5.71 4.25 -9.18
CA GLY A 12 -4.64 3.26 -9.34
C GLY A 12 -5.14 2.00 -10.06
N GLY A 13 -4.36 1.52 -11.04
CA GLY A 13 -4.57 0.23 -11.72
C GLY A 13 -5.28 0.31 -13.09
N THR A 14 -5.11 -0.74 -13.89
CA THR A 14 -5.78 -0.97 -15.18
C THR A 14 -6.73 -2.18 -15.08
N GLY A 15 -7.97 -2.05 -15.58
CA GLY A 15 -8.96 -3.14 -15.60
C GLY A 15 -9.63 -3.46 -14.25
N ARG A 16 -9.81 -4.76 -13.95
CA ARG A 16 -10.60 -5.31 -12.83
C ARG A 16 -10.08 -5.00 -11.40
N GLY A 17 -8.91 -4.37 -11.27
CA GLY A 17 -8.30 -4.03 -9.98
C GLY A 17 -8.24 -2.53 -9.73
N THR A 18 -9.35 -1.81 -9.92
CA THR A 18 -9.40 -0.37 -9.66
C THR A 18 -9.43 -0.14 -8.15
N TYR A 19 -8.46 0.59 -7.62
CA TYR A 19 -8.45 1.02 -6.24
C TYR A 19 -8.36 2.54 -6.13
N TRP A 20 -8.98 3.06 -5.06
CA TRP A 20 -9.10 4.48 -4.75
C TRP A 20 -8.01 4.88 -3.76
N ILE A 21 -7.15 5.82 -4.15
CA ILE A 21 -6.02 6.27 -3.34
C ILE A 21 -6.37 7.61 -2.69
N LEU A 22 -6.45 7.68 -1.35
CA LEU A 22 -6.35 8.95 -0.63
C LEU A 22 -4.95 9.52 -0.82
N ARG A 23 -4.88 10.77 -1.25
CA ARG A 23 -3.70 11.48 -1.75
C ARG A 23 -2.71 11.81 -0.62
N TYR A 24 -1.44 11.45 -0.83
CA TYR A 24 -0.32 11.49 0.14
C TYR A 24 0.08 12.92 0.57
N ASP A 25 -0.24 13.91 -0.26
CA ASP A 25 0.03 15.34 -0.06
C ASP A 25 -0.71 15.97 1.14
N LEU A 26 -1.82 15.38 1.57
CA LEU A 26 -2.57 15.89 2.72
C LEU A 26 -1.92 15.54 4.07
N HIS A 27 -1.23 14.40 4.17
CA HIS A 27 -0.54 13.99 5.40
C HIS A 27 0.68 14.88 5.68
N GLN A 28 1.46 15.19 4.63
CA GLN A 28 2.64 16.07 4.72
C GLN A 28 2.29 17.50 5.13
N ARG A 29 1.10 18.01 4.79
CA ARG A 29 0.64 19.35 5.20
C ARG A 29 0.11 19.43 6.63
N LEU A 30 -0.22 18.30 7.26
CA LEU A 30 -0.72 18.23 8.63
C LEU A 30 0.38 17.98 9.67
N SER A 31 1.55 17.47 9.26
CA SER A 31 2.74 17.39 10.13
C SER A 31 3.39 18.77 10.27
N ALA A 32 3.18 19.42 11.42
CA ALA A 32 3.95 20.60 11.84
C ALA A 32 5.46 20.26 11.91
N PRO A 33 6.38 21.24 11.80
CA PRO A 33 7.81 20.95 11.73
C PRO A 33 8.30 20.37 13.05
N GLY A 34 8.48 19.04 13.11
CA GLY A 34 8.81 18.33 14.33
C GLY A 34 9.34 16.92 14.10
N HIS A 35 10.67 16.79 14.09
CA HIS A 35 11.44 15.55 14.08
C HIS A 35 11.31 14.66 12.82
N PRO A 36 12.24 14.81 11.84
CA PRO A 36 12.18 14.07 10.57
C PRO A 36 12.19 12.55 10.72
N GLU A 37 12.74 12.02 11.81
CA GLU A 37 12.72 10.58 12.10
C GLU A 37 11.33 10.09 12.54
N ARG A 38 10.62 10.89 13.34
CA ARG A 38 9.26 10.58 13.79
C ARG A 38 8.29 10.62 12.62
N ASP A 39 8.40 11.63 11.77
CA ASP A 39 7.60 11.73 10.55
C ASP A 39 7.83 10.54 9.63
N ARG A 40 9.10 10.17 9.36
CA ARG A 40 9.41 8.97 8.56
C ARG A 40 8.84 7.69 9.15
N ARG A 41 8.86 7.54 10.48
CA ARG A 41 8.28 6.36 11.14
C ARG A 41 6.76 6.33 10.99
N ILE A 42 6.09 7.47 11.13
CA ILE A 42 4.64 7.58 10.91
C ILE A 42 4.30 7.23 9.46
N GLU A 43 5.05 7.78 8.50
CA GLU A 43 4.88 7.47 7.07
C GLU A 43 5.07 5.97 6.79
N TRP A 44 6.06 5.35 7.42
CA TRP A 44 6.33 3.93 7.28
C TRP A 44 5.20 3.04 7.82
N GLU A 45 4.72 3.32 9.02
CA GLU A 45 3.59 2.59 9.62
C GLU A 45 2.30 2.79 8.81
N ALA A 46 2.04 4.02 8.34
CA ALA A 46 0.90 4.31 7.47
C ALA A 46 0.95 3.52 6.16
N ALA A 47 2.14 3.41 5.55
CA ALA A 47 2.35 2.60 4.35
C ALA A 47 2.07 1.10 4.62
N LYS A 48 2.51 0.56 5.76
CA LYS A 48 2.23 -0.83 6.16
C LYS A 48 0.73 -1.07 6.32
N THR A 49 0.03 -0.20 7.06
CA THR A 49 -1.42 -0.29 7.25
C THR A 49 -2.16 -0.26 5.91
N ARG A 50 -1.76 0.64 5.01
CA ARG A 50 -2.36 0.78 3.68
C ARG A 50 -2.22 -0.49 2.84
N VAL A 51 -1.01 -1.03 2.74
CA VAL A 51 -0.75 -2.24 1.95
C VAL A 51 -1.50 -3.44 2.56
N LEU A 52 -1.49 -3.60 3.89
CA LEU A 52 -2.21 -4.67 4.58
C LEU A 52 -3.72 -4.61 4.32
N SER A 53 -4.32 -3.42 4.40
CA SER A 53 -5.75 -3.22 4.13
C SER A 53 -6.13 -3.66 2.71
N ILE A 54 -5.35 -3.26 1.71
CA ILE A 54 -5.58 -3.65 0.30
C ILE A 54 -5.42 -5.17 0.13
N LEU A 55 -4.41 -5.79 0.76
CA LEU A 55 -4.22 -7.23 0.68
C LEU A 55 -5.41 -8.01 1.25
N LYS A 56 -5.96 -7.58 2.38
CA LYS A 56 -7.17 -8.17 2.98
C LYS A 56 -8.39 -7.99 2.08
N GLN A 57 -8.63 -6.76 1.61
CA GLN A 57 -9.74 -6.45 0.70
C GLN A 57 -9.69 -7.28 -0.58
N ARG A 58 -8.49 -7.50 -1.16
CA ARG A 58 -8.33 -8.36 -2.32
C ARG A 58 -8.60 -9.83 -2.00
N ALA A 59 -8.17 -10.33 -0.85
CA ALA A 59 -8.47 -11.68 -0.43
C ALA A 59 -9.98 -11.91 -0.24
N GLU A 60 -10.67 -10.96 0.41
CA GLU A 60 -12.14 -10.97 0.58
C GLU A 60 -12.88 -11.00 -0.77
N ARG A 61 -12.34 -10.32 -1.79
CA ARG A 61 -12.91 -10.26 -3.15
C ARG A 61 -12.45 -11.40 -4.07
N GLY A 62 -11.58 -12.30 -3.60
CA GLY A 62 -10.96 -13.33 -4.44
C GLY A 62 -10.04 -12.77 -5.53
N GLU A 63 -9.58 -11.53 -5.39
CA GLU A 63 -8.68 -10.88 -6.34
C GLU A 63 -7.22 -11.33 -6.16
N PRO A 64 -6.39 -11.29 -7.22
CA PRO A 64 -4.96 -11.55 -7.09
C PRO A 64 -4.28 -10.56 -6.13
N GLY A 65 -3.34 -11.08 -5.35
CA GLY A 65 -2.48 -10.27 -4.48
C GLY A 65 -1.70 -9.17 -5.19
N LEU A 66 -1.00 -8.32 -4.43
CA LEU A 66 -0.25 -7.19 -4.95
C LEU A 66 1.11 -7.59 -5.51
N SER A 67 1.44 -7.10 -6.70
CA SER A 67 2.80 -7.18 -7.25
C SER A 67 3.72 -6.11 -6.64
N ASN A 68 5.04 -6.30 -6.80
CA ASN A 68 6.05 -5.29 -6.42
C ASN A 68 5.88 -3.96 -7.15
N ALA A 69 5.27 -3.94 -8.35
CA ALA A 69 4.99 -2.69 -9.06
C ALA A 69 3.82 -1.94 -8.41
N GLU A 70 2.73 -2.65 -8.09
CA GLU A 70 1.58 -2.08 -7.40
C GLU A 70 1.95 -1.56 -6.01
N ILE A 71 2.78 -2.27 -5.25
CA ILE A 71 3.23 -1.81 -3.92
C ILE A 71 3.98 -0.48 -4.03
N ARG A 72 4.93 -0.36 -4.97
CA ARG A 72 5.66 0.90 -5.19
C ARG A 72 4.75 2.03 -5.66
N GLN A 73 3.72 1.73 -6.45
CA GLN A 73 2.72 2.73 -6.84
C GLN A 73 1.88 3.20 -5.64
N ILE A 74 1.50 2.28 -4.76
CA ILE A 74 0.67 2.57 -3.57
C ILE A 74 1.43 3.42 -2.54
N THR A 75 2.73 3.15 -2.36
CA THR A 75 3.53 3.76 -1.29
C THR A 75 4.49 4.85 -1.78
N HIS A 76 4.64 5.02 -3.10
CA HIS A 76 5.67 5.86 -3.74
C HIS A 76 7.11 5.49 -3.33
N PHE A 77 7.32 4.29 -2.79
CA PHE A 77 8.62 3.83 -2.35
C PHE A 77 9.46 3.30 -3.51
N ASP A 78 10.77 3.38 -3.35
CA ASP A 78 11.70 2.70 -4.23
C ASP A 78 11.64 1.16 -4.05
N ARG A 79 12.44 0.44 -4.84
CA ARG A 79 12.52 -1.03 -4.80
C ARG A 79 12.94 -1.57 -3.43
N ASN A 80 13.94 -0.95 -2.80
CA ASN A 80 14.51 -1.42 -1.53
C ASN A 80 13.56 -1.13 -0.37
N GLN A 81 12.98 0.06 -0.36
CA GLN A 81 11.96 0.45 0.61
C GLN A 81 10.72 -0.44 0.51
N ALA A 82 10.17 -0.67 -0.69
CA ALA A 82 9.02 -1.56 -0.87
C ALA A 82 9.33 -3.01 -0.45
N ARG A 83 10.54 -3.51 -0.75
CA ARG A 83 10.98 -4.83 -0.30
C ARG A 83 11.04 -4.89 1.23
N ARG A 84 11.64 -3.89 1.88
CA ARG A 84 11.75 -3.81 3.35
C ARG A 84 10.37 -3.78 4.00
N LEU A 85 9.47 -2.94 3.49
CA LEU A 85 8.07 -2.86 3.94
C LEU A 85 7.40 -4.23 3.91
N MET A 86 7.53 -4.97 2.81
CA MET A 86 6.90 -6.30 2.69
C MET A 86 7.55 -7.35 3.60
N MET A 87 8.87 -7.30 3.81
CA MET A 87 9.53 -8.21 4.76
C MET A 87 9.02 -7.99 6.19
N GLU A 88 8.87 -6.74 6.61
CA GLU A 88 8.31 -6.39 7.92
C GLU A 88 6.85 -6.82 8.03
N LEU A 89 6.02 -6.52 7.02
CA LEU A 89 4.62 -6.95 7.00
C LEU A 89 4.46 -8.47 7.09
N MET A 90 5.27 -9.24 6.38
CA MET A 90 5.24 -10.71 6.44
C MET A 90 5.72 -11.25 7.79
N LYS A 91 6.67 -10.57 8.44
CA LYS A 91 7.12 -10.90 9.79
C LYS A 91 6.02 -10.64 10.83
N GLU A 92 5.32 -9.51 10.70
CA GLU A 92 4.22 -9.09 11.57
C GLU A 92 2.93 -9.89 11.32
N ASN A 93 2.68 -10.31 10.07
CA ASN A 93 1.43 -10.95 9.65
C ASN A 93 1.72 -12.25 8.88
N ARG A 94 1.70 -13.38 9.59
CA ARG A 94 2.00 -14.72 9.03
C ARG A 94 1.07 -15.17 7.89
N ALA A 95 -0.12 -14.55 7.79
CA ALA A 95 -1.11 -14.75 6.74
C ALA A 95 -0.70 -14.16 5.38
N ILE A 96 0.31 -13.28 5.33
CA ILE A 96 0.82 -12.77 4.06
C ILE A 96 1.81 -13.76 3.49
N LYS A 97 1.55 -14.24 2.27
CA LYS A 97 2.41 -15.17 1.53
C LYS A 97 2.75 -14.60 0.17
N MET A 98 4.01 -14.78 -0.25
CA MET A 98 4.41 -14.57 -1.63
C MET A 98 3.99 -15.79 -2.45
N LYS A 99 3.22 -15.58 -3.52
CA LYS A 99 2.79 -16.60 -4.48
C LYS A 99 3.41 -16.30 -5.85
N GLY A 100 3.86 -17.34 -6.54
CA GLY A 100 4.46 -17.24 -7.89
C GLY A 100 5.97 -16.94 -7.87
N GLU A 101 6.55 -16.86 -9.07
CA GLU A 101 8.01 -16.76 -9.25
C GLU A 101 8.43 -15.49 -10.00
N LYS A 102 9.62 -14.99 -9.65
CA LYS A 102 10.31 -13.87 -10.33
C LYS A 102 9.39 -12.67 -10.55
N ARG A 103 9.15 -12.28 -11.82
CA ARG A 103 8.37 -11.09 -12.20
C ARG A 103 6.86 -11.23 -11.94
N TRP A 104 6.39 -12.46 -11.73
CA TRP A 104 4.98 -12.76 -11.49
C TRP A 104 4.66 -12.95 -10.00
N ALA A 105 5.65 -12.77 -9.13
CA ALA A 105 5.46 -12.87 -7.69
C ALA A 105 4.46 -11.81 -7.20
N ARG A 106 3.46 -12.28 -6.45
CA ARG A 106 2.44 -11.45 -5.81
C ARG A 106 2.38 -11.77 -4.32
N TYR A 107 2.21 -10.76 -3.50
CA TYR A 107 1.92 -10.92 -2.09
C TYR A 107 0.41 -11.04 -1.91
N ALA A 108 -0.06 -12.11 -1.29
CA ALA A 108 -1.47 -12.38 -1.07
C ALA A 108 -1.72 -12.65 0.42
N TYR A 109 -2.88 -12.23 0.89
CA TYR A 109 -3.37 -12.56 2.22
C TYR A 109 -4.14 -13.89 2.14
N SER A 110 -3.79 -14.87 2.99
CA SER A 110 -4.59 -16.07 3.20
C SER A 110 -5.55 -15.83 4.35
N MET A 111 -6.86 -15.96 4.11
CA MET A 111 -7.85 -16.04 5.19
C MET A 111 -7.68 -17.34 5.98
#